data_AF-X8BHZ8-F1
#
_entry.id   AF-X8BHZ8-F1
#
_cell.length_a   1.000
_cell.length_b   1.000
_cell.length_c   1.000
_cell.angle_alpha   90.00
_cell.angle_beta   90.00
_cell.angle_gamma   90.00
#
_symmetry.space_group_name_H-M   'P 1'
#
loop_
_entity.id
_entity.type
_entity.pdbx_description
1 polymer ?
#
loop_
_entity_poly.entity_id
_entity_poly.type
_entity_poly.pdbx_seq_one_letter_code
_entity_poly.pdbx_strand_id
1 'polypeptide(L)'
;MVLARRGTHWVSAVRVADEITIDDVAITDTPSIAALVFDGLESIHHAEPAQINAVNVPLDEMLEATKAWQNAGFNVFSGGDLRRLGISAATVAALGQALADPQAEAAVYARQYRDDAKGPSASVLSLKDGSGGRIALYQQARTAGSGETWLAICPATPQLVQVGVKTVLETLPFGEWKTHRRV
;
A
#
# COMPACT_ATOMS: atom_id res chain seq x y z
N MET A 1 -9.07 -5.13 -9.03
CA MET A 1 -8.76 -6.56 -9.26
C MET A 1 -8.86 -7.34 -7.96
N VAL A 2 -9.26 -8.60 -8.02
CA VAL A 2 -9.23 -9.57 -6.91
C VAL A 2 -8.41 -10.78 -7.35
N LEU A 3 -7.43 -11.17 -6.53
CA LEU A 3 -6.64 -12.38 -6.71
C LEU A 3 -7.05 -13.37 -5.61
N ALA A 4 -7.62 -14.50 -5.98
CA ALA A 4 -8.13 -15.51 -5.05
C ALA A 4 -7.32 -16.80 -5.16
N ARG A 5 -6.93 -17.37 -4.00
CA ARG A 5 -6.27 -18.67 -3.92
C ARG A 5 -7.16 -19.70 -3.23
N ARG A 6 -7.31 -20.89 -3.82
CA ARG A 6 -7.86 -22.08 -3.17
C ARG A 6 -6.89 -23.26 -3.35
N GLY A 7 -6.30 -23.73 -2.25
CA GLY A 7 -5.22 -24.72 -2.34
C GLY A 7 -4.02 -24.12 -3.09
N THR A 8 -3.60 -24.75 -4.18
CA THR A 8 -2.52 -24.23 -5.04
C THR A 8 -3.02 -23.44 -6.24
N HIS A 9 -4.33 -23.39 -6.46
CA HIS A 9 -4.93 -22.76 -7.64
C HIS A 9 -5.23 -21.28 -7.38
N TRP A 10 -4.89 -20.44 -8.36
CA TRP A 10 -5.05 -18.99 -8.32
C TRP A 10 -5.93 -18.53 -9.47
N VAL A 11 -6.90 -17.69 -9.15
CA VAL A 11 -7.84 -17.09 -10.09
C VAL A 11 -7.83 -15.58 -9.91
N SER A 12 -7.82 -14.86 -11.01
CA SER A 12 -8.05 -13.42 -11.06
C SER A 12 -9.51 -13.11 -11.38
N ALA A 13 -10.05 -12.08 -10.74
CA ALA A 13 -11.31 -11.47 -11.12
C ALA A 13 -11.09 -9.96 -11.23
N VAL A 14 -11.12 -9.42 -12.44
CA VAL A 14 -10.92 -8.01 -12.74
C VAL A 14 -12.27 -7.41 -13.11
N ARG A 15 -12.68 -6.38 -12.38
CA ARG A 15 -13.88 -5.60 -12.69
C ARG A 15 -13.46 -4.25 -13.25
N VAL A 16 -13.98 -3.89 -14.42
CA VAL A 16 -13.86 -2.57 -15.02
C VAL A 16 -15.27 -2.10 -15.36
N ALA A 17 -15.71 -0.99 -14.75
CA ALA A 17 -17.10 -0.53 -14.82
C ALA A 17 -18.13 -1.64 -14.47
N ASP A 18 -18.88 -2.09 -15.45
CA ASP A 18 -19.94 -3.10 -15.38
C ASP A 18 -19.50 -4.50 -15.84
N GLU A 19 -18.29 -4.65 -16.37
CA GLU A 19 -17.76 -5.93 -16.84
C GLU A 19 -16.84 -6.60 -15.81
N ILE A 20 -16.89 -7.94 -15.78
CA ILE A 20 -16.03 -8.78 -14.94
C ILE A 20 -15.37 -9.85 -15.81
N THR A 21 -14.04 -9.82 -15.86
CA THR A 21 -13.22 -10.85 -16.49
C THR A 21 -12.66 -11.76 -15.41
N ILE A 22 -12.84 -13.06 -15.57
CA ILE A 22 -12.32 -14.09 -14.66
C ILE A 22 -11.39 -15.00 -15.47
N ASP A 23 -10.18 -15.18 -14.98
CA ASP A 23 -9.18 -16.04 -15.63
C ASP A 23 -8.20 -16.63 -14.62
N ASP A 24 -7.52 -17.70 -15.01
CA ASP A 24 -6.40 -18.26 -14.27
C ASP A 24 -5.22 -17.27 -14.24
N VAL A 25 -4.51 -17.22 -13.11
CA VAL A 25 -3.37 -16.33 -12.95
C VAL A 25 -2.21 -17.04 -12.26
N ALA A 26 -1.01 -16.91 -12.80
CA ALA A 26 0.18 -17.52 -12.23
C ALA A 26 0.75 -16.62 -11.12
N ILE A 27 0.64 -17.07 -9.87
CA ILE A 27 1.22 -16.39 -8.70
C ILE A 27 2.14 -17.35 -7.95
N THR A 28 3.43 -17.02 -7.92
CA THR A 28 4.48 -17.86 -7.30
C THR A 28 4.95 -17.31 -5.97
N ASP A 29 5.03 -15.99 -5.85
CA ASP A 29 5.68 -15.28 -4.75
C ASP A 29 5.24 -13.81 -4.67
N THR A 30 5.75 -13.10 -3.68
CA THR A 30 5.47 -11.67 -3.49
C THR A 30 5.85 -10.81 -4.71
N PRO A 31 7.05 -10.97 -5.33
CA PRO A 31 7.38 -10.26 -6.57
C PRO A 31 6.35 -10.42 -7.70
N SER A 32 5.79 -11.61 -7.90
CA SER A 32 4.77 -11.82 -8.93
C SER A 32 3.50 -10.99 -8.69
N ILE A 33 3.07 -10.84 -7.43
CA ILE A 33 1.92 -9.98 -7.08
C ILE A 33 2.28 -8.50 -7.26
N ALA A 34 3.48 -8.09 -6.85
CA ALA A 34 3.93 -6.72 -7.02
C ALA A 34 4.01 -6.31 -8.50
N ALA A 35 4.47 -7.22 -9.37
CA ALA A 35 4.48 -7.02 -10.83
C ALA A 35 3.07 -6.79 -11.38
N LEU A 36 2.09 -7.64 -11.02
CA LEU A 36 0.69 -7.47 -11.45
C LEU A 36 0.09 -6.14 -10.99
N VAL A 37 0.45 -5.66 -9.80
CA VAL A 37 0.02 -4.34 -9.29
C VAL A 37 0.65 -3.22 -10.11
N PHE A 38 1.94 -3.30 -10.42
CA PHE A 38 2.62 -2.32 -11.28
C PHE A 38 2.03 -2.32 -12.69
N ASP A 39 1.92 -3.47 -13.35
CA ASP A 39 1.39 -3.57 -14.71
C ASP A 39 -0.02 -2.95 -14.80
N GLY A 40 -0.86 -3.20 -13.79
CA GLY A 40 -2.18 -2.58 -13.69
C GLY A 40 -2.12 -1.07 -13.53
N LEU A 41 -1.25 -0.56 -12.65
CA LEU A 41 -1.14 0.88 -12.39
C LEU A 41 -0.50 1.64 -13.56
N GLU A 42 0.58 1.11 -14.16
CA GLU A 42 1.23 1.72 -15.34
C GLU A 42 0.33 1.73 -16.57
N SER A 43 -0.61 0.78 -16.68
CA SER A 43 -1.62 0.80 -17.74
C SER A 43 -2.60 1.99 -17.63
N ILE A 44 -2.75 2.55 -16.42
CA ILE A 44 -3.59 3.72 -16.15
C ILE A 44 -2.79 5.01 -16.33
N HIS A 45 -1.62 5.10 -15.71
CA HIS A 45 -0.76 6.27 -15.74
C HIS A 45 0.70 5.87 -15.50
N HIS A 46 1.59 6.24 -16.42
CA HIS A 46 3.03 6.01 -16.25
C HIS A 46 3.64 7.01 -15.26
N ALA A 47 4.31 6.52 -14.21
CA ALA A 47 5.00 7.39 -13.26
C ALA A 47 6.31 6.80 -12.72
N GLU A 48 7.37 7.62 -12.75
CA GLU A 48 8.63 7.27 -12.11
C GLU A 48 8.53 7.35 -10.57
N PRO A 49 9.35 6.59 -9.82
CA PRO A 49 9.42 6.71 -8.37
C PRO A 49 9.77 8.14 -7.93
N ALA A 50 9.05 8.64 -6.92
CA ALA A 50 9.33 9.95 -6.34
C ALA A 50 10.75 10.02 -5.77
N GLN A 51 11.42 11.17 -5.91
CA GLN A 51 12.77 11.39 -5.40
C GLN A 51 12.74 11.81 -3.93
N ILE A 52 12.39 10.87 -3.06
CA ILE A 52 12.21 11.09 -1.62
C ILE A 52 13.03 10.07 -0.80
N ASN A 53 13.38 10.47 0.43
CA ASN A 53 13.97 9.54 1.38
C ASN A 53 12.86 8.75 2.08
N ALA A 54 13.03 7.42 2.12
CA ALA A 54 12.14 6.56 2.87
C ALA A 54 12.20 6.91 4.37
N VAL A 55 11.04 7.00 5.02
CA VAL A 55 10.92 7.36 6.44
C VAL A 55 9.80 6.56 7.09
N ASN A 56 10.00 6.18 8.35
CA ASN A 56 8.95 5.61 9.18
C ASN A 56 8.48 6.66 10.19
N VAL A 57 7.17 6.80 10.34
CA VAL A 57 6.55 7.72 11.29
C VAL A 57 5.50 6.98 12.12
N PRO A 58 5.27 7.41 13.38
CA PRO A 58 4.17 6.89 14.18
C PRO A 58 2.82 7.09 13.46
N LEU A 59 2.02 6.02 13.37
CA LEU A 59 0.81 6.02 12.55
C LEU A 59 -0.23 7.02 13.07
N ASP A 60 -0.49 7.04 14.38
CA ASP A 60 -1.57 7.83 14.97
C ASP A 60 -1.29 9.34 14.82
N GLU A 61 -0.05 9.75 15.12
CA GLU A 61 0.43 11.11 14.94
C GLU A 61 0.42 11.52 13.46
N MET A 62 0.81 10.61 12.55
CA MET A 62 0.77 10.89 11.12
C MET A 62 -0.67 11.05 10.61
N LEU A 63 -1.63 10.26 11.10
CA LEU A 63 -3.04 10.39 10.75
C LEU A 63 -3.60 11.73 11.24
N GLU A 64 -3.30 12.13 12.47
CA GLU A 64 -3.73 13.43 13.02
C GLU A 64 -3.14 14.60 12.23
N ALA A 65 -1.81 14.58 11.99
CA ALA A 65 -1.13 15.61 11.22
C ALA A 65 -1.66 15.70 9.77
N THR A 66 -1.88 14.54 9.12
CA THR A 66 -2.44 14.49 7.76
C THR A 66 -3.88 15.01 7.75
N LYS A 67 -4.67 14.74 8.79
CA LYS A 67 -6.04 15.25 8.87
C LYS A 67 -6.09 16.76 9.02
N ALA A 68 -5.24 17.34 9.86
CA ALA A 68 -5.10 18.79 9.98
C ALA A 68 -4.64 19.41 8.64
N TRP A 69 -3.67 18.77 7.98
CA TRP A 69 -3.13 19.23 6.71
C TRP A 69 -4.13 19.15 5.55
N GLN A 70 -5.01 18.14 5.55
CA GLN A 70 -6.13 18.01 4.61
C GLN A 70 -7.07 19.22 4.69
N ASN A 71 -7.37 19.72 5.89
CA ASN A 71 -8.23 20.89 6.07
C ASN A 71 -7.61 22.18 5.48
N ALA A 72 -6.28 22.21 5.37
CA ALA A 72 -5.54 23.28 4.68
C ALA A 72 -5.34 23.00 3.17
N GLY A 73 -6.02 21.99 2.61
CA GLY A 73 -5.93 21.60 1.21
C GLY A 73 -4.59 20.98 0.82
N PHE A 74 -3.90 20.32 1.77
CA PHE A 74 -2.56 19.77 1.57
C PHE A 74 -1.52 20.79 1.07
N ASN A 75 -1.71 22.07 1.42
CA ASN A 75 -0.79 23.14 1.04
C ASN A 75 0.58 22.93 1.70
N VAL A 76 1.66 22.89 0.91
CA VAL A 76 3.03 22.67 1.38
C VAL A 76 3.47 23.62 2.50
N PHE A 77 2.97 24.87 2.51
CA PHE A 77 3.27 25.85 3.56
C PHE A 77 2.66 25.47 4.92
N SER A 78 1.59 24.68 4.92
CA SER A 78 0.92 24.15 6.11
C SER A 78 1.49 22.80 6.57
N GLY A 79 2.50 22.25 5.89
CA GLY A 79 3.15 20.98 6.25
C GLY A 79 4.16 21.08 7.40
N GLY A 80 3.96 22.03 8.33
CA GLY A 80 4.86 22.23 9.48
C GLY A 80 4.89 21.02 10.42
N ASP A 81 3.72 20.45 10.71
CA ASP A 81 3.59 19.33 11.65
C ASP A 81 4.19 18.04 11.09
N LEU A 82 4.01 17.78 9.78
CA LEU A 82 4.66 16.64 9.11
C LEU A 82 6.20 16.76 9.17
N ARG A 83 6.75 17.97 9.03
CA ARG A 83 8.20 18.19 9.19
C ARG A 83 8.66 17.98 10.63
N ARG A 84 7.84 18.28 11.63
CA ARG A 84 8.16 17.98 13.05
C ARG A 84 8.19 16.48 13.33
N LEU A 85 7.46 15.68 12.57
CA LEU A 85 7.55 14.20 12.59
C LEU A 85 8.82 13.66 11.91
N GLY A 86 9.74 14.53 11.47
CA GLY A 86 10.99 14.12 10.81
C GLY A 86 10.86 13.84 9.32
N ILE A 87 9.71 14.17 8.71
CA ILE A 87 9.51 14.00 7.27
C ILE A 87 10.25 15.12 6.53
N SER A 88 11.07 14.75 5.54
CA SER A 88 11.84 15.72 4.75
C SER A 88 10.93 16.66 3.97
N ALA A 89 11.39 17.89 3.68
CA ALA A 89 10.62 18.85 2.90
C ALA A 89 10.27 18.33 1.49
N ALA A 90 11.17 17.57 0.86
CA ALA A 90 10.93 16.92 -0.41
C ALA A 90 9.82 15.86 -0.31
N THR A 91 9.85 15.05 0.75
CA THR A 91 8.80 14.05 1.03
C THR A 91 7.45 14.72 1.30
N VAL A 92 7.40 15.81 2.08
CA VAL A 92 6.15 16.56 2.31
C VAL A 92 5.61 17.15 1.00
N ALA A 93 6.46 17.74 0.16
CA ALA A 93 6.02 18.30 -1.11
C ALA A 93 5.45 17.24 -2.05
N ALA A 94 6.18 16.12 -2.24
CA ALA A 94 5.72 15.03 -3.10
C ALA A 94 4.45 14.35 -2.56
N LEU A 95 4.36 14.13 -1.25
CA LEU A 95 3.17 13.58 -0.61
C LEU A 95 1.97 14.52 -0.74
N GLY A 96 2.18 15.83 -0.60
CA GLY A 96 1.10 16.82 -0.72
C GLY A 96 0.52 16.85 -2.12
N GLN A 97 1.37 16.78 -3.14
CA GLN A 97 0.95 16.66 -4.53
C GLN A 97 0.16 15.36 -4.77
N ALA A 98 0.68 14.23 -4.29
CA ALA A 98 0.04 12.92 -4.43
C ALA A 98 -1.28 12.79 -3.63
N LEU A 99 -1.50 13.61 -2.59
CA LEU A 99 -2.75 13.62 -1.81
C LEU A 99 -3.76 14.66 -2.31
N ALA A 100 -3.29 15.77 -2.88
CA ALA A 100 -4.14 16.85 -3.37
C ALA A 100 -4.72 16.57 -4.77
N ASP A 101 -3.89 16.07 -5.69
CA ASP A 101 -4.25 15.87 -7.10
C ASP A 101 -3.56 14.61 -7.69
N PRO A 102 -3.95 13.41 -7.22
CA PRO A 102 -3.39 12.16 -7.69
C PRO A 102 -3.82 11.87 -9.14
N GLN A 103 -2.86 11.52 -10.00
CA GLN A 103 -3.14 11.11 -11.39
C GLN A 103 -3.62 9.66 -11.47
N ALA A 104 -3.11 8.81 -10.58
CA ALA A 104 -3.56 7.43 -10.40
C ALA A 104 -3.29 6.96 -8.96
N GLU A 105 -4.07 5.99 -8.52
CA GLU A 105 -3.91 5.37 -7.21
C GLU A 105 -4.17 3.86 -7.24
N ALA A 106 -3.47 3.13 -6.37
CA ALA A 106 -3.76 1.74 -6.09
C ALA A 106 -3.75 1.47 -4.59
N ALA A 107 -4.68 0.64 -4.11
CA ALA A 107 -4.72 0.15 -2.74
C ALA A 107 -4.70 -1.38 -2.74
N VAL A 108 -3.70 -1.96 -2.10
CA VAL A 108 -3.46 -3.40 -2.02
C VAL A 108 -3.60 -3.84 -0.56
N TYR A 109 -4.51 -4.78 -0.33
CA TYR A 109 -4.76 -5.39 0.97
C TYR A 109 -5.14 -6.85 0.77
N ALA A 110 -5.08 -7.64 1.83
CA ALA A 110 -5.40 -9.06 1.77
C ALA A 110 -6.46 -9.45 2.80
N ARG A 111 -7.06 -10.63 2.62
CA ARG A 111 -8.00 -11.26 3.55
C ARG A 111 -7.70 -12.75 3.66
N GLN A 112 -7.80 -13.29 4.87
CA GLN A 112 -7.65 -14.72 5.15
C GLN A 112 -8.92 -15.25 5.81
N TYR A 113 -9.19 -16.54 5.60
CA TYR A 113 -10.40 -17.22 6.09
C TYR A 113 -9.99 -18.53 6.76
N ARG A 114 -10.46 -18.79 7.99
CA ARG A 114 -10.24 -20.04 8.73
C ARG A 114 -11.56 -20.45 9.37
N ASP A 115 -12.05 -21.65 9.08
CA ASP A 115 -13.37 -22.12 9.50
C ASP A 115 -14.48 -21.12 9.15
N ASP A 116 -15.20 -20.58 10.11
CA ASP A 116 -16.21 -19.52 9.95
C ASP A 116 -15.63 -18.10 10.12
N ALA A 117 -14.40 -17.98 10.62
CA ALA A 117 -13.72 -16.71 10.84
C ALA A 117 -13.05 -16.17 9.56
N LYS A 118 -12.97 -14.84 9.49
CA LYS A 118 -12.21 -14.09 8.48
C LYS A 118 -11.51 -12.91 9.12
N GLY A 119 -10.37 -12.50 8.57
CA GLY A 119 -9.70 -11.28 9.00
C GLY A 119 -8.90 -10.61 7.88
N PRO A 120 -8.81 -9.27 7.88
CA PRO A 120 -8.00 -8.53 6.93
C PRO A 120 -6.52 -8.59 7.29
N SER A 121 -5.65 -8.22 6.35
CA SER A 121 -4.28 -7.81 6.67
C SER A 121 -4.31 -6.58 7.57
N ALA A 122 -3.42 -6.52 8.57
CA ALA A 122 -3.30 -5.33 9.41
C ALA A 122 -2.68 -4.14 8.65
N SER A 123 -1.87 -4.42 7.61
CA SER A 123 -1.30 -3.40 6.73
C SER A 123 -2.07 -3.30 5.40
N VAL A 124 -2.02 -2.10 4.80
CA VAL A 124 -2.49 -1.78 3.46
C VAL A 124 -1.36 -1.06 2.75
N LEU A 125 -1.04 -1.48 1.53
CA LEU A 125 -0.13 -0.77 0.64
C LEU A 125 -0.95 0.18 -0.24
N SER A 126 -0.68 1.48 -0.14
CA SER A 126 -1.23 2.50 -1.02
C SER A 126 -0.13 3.06 -1.92
N LEU A 127 -0.37 3.06 -3.22
CA LEU A 127 0.45 3.71 -4.24
C LEU A 127 -0.31 4.93 -4.73
N LYS A 128 0.37 6.06 -4.87
CA LYS A 128 -0.21 7.31 -5.37
C LYS A 128 0.75 8.01 -6.31
N ASP A 129 0.23 8.42 -7.46
CA ASP A 129 0.98 9.13 -8.50
C ASP A 129 0.71 10.63 -8.35
N GLY A 130 1.69 11.36 -7.82
CA GLY A 130 1.66 12.82 -7.81
C GLY A 130 2.53 13.39 -8.93
N SER A 131 2.46 14.71 -9.14
CA SER A 131 3.36 15.41 -10.05
C SER A 131 4.85 15.26 -9.69
N GLY A 132 5.16 14.94 -8.42
CA GLY A 132 6.51 14.68 -7.92
C GLY A 132 6.98 13.23 -8.04
N GLY A 133 6.21 12.38 -8.71
CA GLY A 133 6.46 10.94 -8.86
C GLY A 133 5.58 10.07 -7.96
N ARG A 134 5.75 8.76 -8.08
CA ARG A 134 4.95 7.76 -7.35
C ARG A 134 5.50 7.49 -5.95
N ILE A 135 4.61 7.52 -4.96
CA ILE A 135 4.89 7.24 -3.54
C ILE A 135 4.20 5.95 -3.11
N ALA A 136 4.87 5.17 -2.27
CA ALA A 136 4.32 4.01 -1.59
C ALA A 136 4.14 4.29 -0.09
N LEU A 137 2.95 3.99 0.43
CA LEU A 137 2.58 4.10 1.84
C LEU A 137 2.15 2.73 2.35
N TYR A 138 2.75 2.24 3.42
CA TYR A 138 2.31 0.98 4.05
C TYR A 138 2.67 0.93 5.52
N GLN A 139 1.84 0.27 6.33
CA GLN A 139 2.13 0.07 7.74
C GLN A 139 3.14 -1.07 7.90
N GLN A 140 4.13 -0.90 8.78
CA GLN A 140 5.03 -1.99 9.15
C GLN A 140 4.33 -3.00 10.06
N ALA A 141 4.75 -4.26 9.98
CA ALA A 141 4.28 -5.27 10.92
C ALA A 141 4.66 -4.86 12.34
N ARG A 142 3.71 -4.99 13.28
CA ARG A 142 3.98 -4.67 14.69
C ARG A 142 5.03 -5.62 15.24
N THR A 143 5.96 -5.09 16.02
CA THR A 143 6.86 -5.90 16.83
C THR A 143 6.03 -6.55 17.95
N ALA A 144 6.28 -7.83 18.25
CA ALA A 144 5.57 -8.50 19.33
C ALA A 144 5.75 -7.73 20.65
N GLY A 145 4.64 -7.34 21.27
CA GLY A 145 4.63 -6.55 22.52
C GLY A 145 4.66 -5.03 22.33
N SER A 146 4.79 -4.50 21.11
CA SER A 146 4.66 -3.05 20.88
C SER A 146 3.18 -2.65 20.71
N GLY A 147 2.75 -1.61 21.43
CA GLY A 147 1.43 -1.00 21.24
C GLY A 147 1.32 -0.14 19.98
N GLU A 148 2.46 0.32 19.48
CA GLU A 148 2.58 1.32 18.42
C GLU A 148 2.62 0.69 17.01
N THR A 149 1.94 1.33 16.06
CA THR A 149 2.02 1.02 14.63
C THR A 149 2.83 2.10 13.91
N TRP A 150 3.69 1.69 12.99
CA TRP A 150 4.51 2.59 12.19
C TRP A 150 4.02 2.62 10.74
N LEU A 151 3.97 3.81 10.14
CA LEU A 151 3.72 4.02 8.72
C LEU A 151 5.05 4.27 8.00
N ALA A 152 5.36 3.45 7.00
CA ALA A 152 6.44 3.68 6.05
C ALA A 152 5.95 4.57 4.90
N ILE A 153 6.70 5.65 4.64
CA ILE A 153 6.53 6.53 3.48
C ILE A 153 7.78 6.35 2.62
N CYS A 154 7.60 5.79 1.43
CA CYS A 154 8.69 5.31 0.59
C CYS A 154 8.56 5.81 -0.85
N PRO A 155 9.67 6.01 -1.58
CA PRO A 155 9.60 6.11 -3.03
C PRO A 155 9.09 4.76 -3.58
N ALA A 156 8.26 4.79 -4.62
CA ALA A 156 7.66 3.57 -5.20
C ALA A 156 8.63 2.80 -6.10
N THR A 157 9.85 2.54 -5.62
CA THR A 157 10.80 1.66 -6.32
C THR A 157 10.29 0.22 -6.31
N PRO A 158 10.62 -0.60 -7.33
CA PRO A 158 10.17 -2.00 -7.37
C PRO A 158 10.49 -2.78 -6.10
N GLN A 159 11.67 -2.54 -5.51
CA GLN A 159 12.11 -3.19 -4.28
C GLN A 159 11.24 -2.81 -3.08
N LEU A 160 10.93 -1.51 -2.89
CA LEU A 160 10.14 -1.06 -1.73
C LEU A 160 8.65 -1.39 -1.87
N VAL A 161 8.14 -1.46 -3.10
CA VAL A 161 6.79 -1.97 -3.36
C VAL A 161 6.71 -3.47 -3.07
N GLN A 162 7.71 -4.26 -3.45
CA GLN A 162 7.79 -5.67 -3.05
C GLN A 162 7.80 -5.84 -1.53
N VAL A 163 8.55 -5.00 -0.80
CA VAL A 163 8.51 -4.97 0.67
C VAL A 163 7.10 -4.64 1.17
N GLY A 164 6.45 -3.62 0.61
CA GLY A 164 5.07 -3.27 0.99
C GLY A 164 4.07 -4.41 0.78
N VAL A 165 4.10 -5.07 -0.39
CA VAL A 165 3.25 -6.26 -0.66
C VAL A 165 3.58 -7.39 0.32
N LYS A 166 4.87 -7.64 0.59
CA LYS A 166 5.31 -8.64 1.56
C LYS A 166 4.71 -8.34 2.95
N THR A 167 4.80 -7.11 3.41
CA THR A 167 4.26 -6.69 4.72
C THR A 167 2.73 -6.83 4.78
N VAL A 168 2.01 -6.51 3.70
CA VAL A 168 0.55 -6.76 3.62
C VAL A 168 0.24 -8.25 3.81
N LEU A 169 1.01 -9.14 3.18
CA LEU A 169 0.78 -10.59 3.26
C LEU A 169 1.24 -11.18 4.61
N GLU A 170 2.30 -10.66 5.20
CA GLU A 170 2.82 -11.11 6.51
C GLU A 170 1.97 -10.63 7.68
N THR A 171 1.15 -9.59 7.49
CA THR A 171 0.20 -9.09 8.49
C THR A 171 -1.16 -9.76 8.45
N LEU A 172 -1.28 -10.90 7.77
CA LEU A 172 -2.49 -11.73 7.78
C LEU A 172 -2.64 -12.52 9.09
N PRO A 173 -3.87 -12.75 9.56
CA PRO A 173 -4.13 -13.16 10.95
C PRO A 173 -3.95 -14.66 11.25
N PHE A 174 -3.90 -15.53 10.24
CA PHE A 174 -3.97 -16.98 10.43
C PHE A 174 -2.73 -17.72 9.92
N GLY A 175 -1.58 -17.05 9.88
CA GLY A 175 -0.29 -17.63 9.51
C GLY A 175 0.06 -17.47 8.03
N GLU A 176 1.03 -18.25 7.55
CA GLU A 176 1.68 -18.04 6.26
C GLU A 176 0.71 -18.11 5.07
N TRP A 177 0.61 -16.99 4.33
CA TRP A 177 -0.34 -16.81 3.24
C TRP A 177 -0.22 -17.81 2.09
N LYS A 178 0.98 -18.35 1.82
CA LYS A 178 1.27 -19.21 0.67
C LYS A 178 0.83 -20.66 0.88
N THR A 179 0.86 -21.14 2.11
CA THR A 179 0.60 -22.55 2.46
C THR A 179 -0.74 -22.74 3.17
N HIS A 180 -1.28 -21.68 3.79
CA HIS A 180 -2.52 -21.70 4.56
C HIS A 180 -3.72 -22.32 3.81
N ARG A 181 -4.58 -23.04 4.53
CA ARG A 181 -5.88 -23.52 4.06
C ARG A 181 -6.94 -23.18 5.10
N ARG A 182 -8.18 -22.98 4.64
CA ARG A 182 -9.31 -22.63 5.53
C ARG A 182 -9.66 -23.76 6.50
N VAL A 183 -9.40 -25.01 6.10
CA VAL A 183 -9.64 -26.27 6.82
C VAL A 183 -8.31 -26.99 6.95
#